data_AF-A0A1Q9B0B1-F1
#
_entry.id   AF-A0A1Q9B0B1-F1
#
_cell.length_a   1.000
_cell.length_b   1.000
_cell.length_c   1.000
_cell.angle_alpha   90.00
_cell.angle_beta   90.00
_cell.angle_gamma   90.00
#
_symmetry.space_group_name_H-M   'P 1'
#
loop_
_entity.id
_entity.type
_entity.pdbx_description
1 polymer ?
#
loop_
_entity_poly.entity_id
_entity_poly.type
_entity_poly.pdbx_seq_one_letter_code
_entity_poly.pdbx_strand_id
1 'polypeptide(L)'
;MSDKVLTANRLSDGISVWLDASGQWVEDLQSAFVARHAEAVSALEATGTAAFADNKVVDVNVIEIEEKDGLLRPLRLRERIRAEGPTIDYAPGYRGLLGPFEAA
;
A
#
# COMPACT_ATOMS: atom_id res chain seq x y z
N MET A 1 2.13 21.30 2.18
CA MET A 1 2.86 20.17 2.81
C MET A 1 2.08 18.94 2.39
N SER A 2 2.67 18.04 1.61
CA SER A 2 1.94 16.87 1.08
C SER A 2 1.88 15.78 2.14
N ASP A 3 0.66 15.27 2.36
CA ASP A 3 0.38 14.14 3.25
C ASP A 3 1.07 12.89 2.72
N LYS A 4 1.59 12.06 3.62
CA LYS A 4 2.37 10.86 3.25
C LYS A 4 1.87 9.62 3.95
N VAL A 5 2.04 8.48 3.28
CA VAL A 5 1.76 7.15 3.84
C VAL A 5 2.93 6.22 3.53
N LEU A 6 3.05 5.12 4.28
CA LEU A 6 4.03 4.07 4.02
C LEU A 6 3.36 2.94 3.23
N THR A 7 4.01 2.49 2.16
CA THR A 7 3.57 1.33 1.37
C THR A 7 4.73 0.36 1.16
N ALA A 8 4.41 -0.93 0.97
CA ALA A 8 5.36 -1.99 0.68
C ALA A 8 4.66 -3.18 0.01
N ASN A 9 5.40 -4.24 -0.36
CA ASN A 9 4.83 -5.54 -0.67
C ASN A 9 5.07 -6.51 0.49
N ARG A 10 4.04 -7.22 0.93
CA ARG A 10 4.18 -8.29 1.92
C ARG A 10 5.00 -9.43 1.33
N LEU A 11 6.00 -9.92 2.06
CA LEU A 11 6.97 -10.87 1.51
C LEU A 11 6.34 -12.24 1.18
N SER A 12 5.32 -12.66 1.94
CA SER A 12 4.72 -13.99 1.82
C SER A 12 3.94 -14.21 0.53
N ASP A 13 3.27 -13.18 0.00
CA ASP A 13 2.34 -13.28 -1.12
C ASP A 13 2.51 -12.16 -2.16
N GLY A 14 3.36 -11.17 -1.90
CA GLY A 14 3.62 -10.05 -2.80
C GLY A 14 2.49 -9.03 -2.86
N ILE A 15 1.49 -9.08 -1.97
CA ILE A 15 0.38 -8.12 -1.97
C ILE A 15 0.88 -6.74 -1.53
N SER A 16 0.40 -5.69 -2.20
CA SER A 16 0.70 -4.32 -1.78
C SER A 16 -0.02 -4.03 -0.47
N VAL A 17 0.72 -3.52 0.50
CA VAL A 17 0.24 -3.23 1.85
C VAL A 17 0.61 -1.81 2.27
N TRP A 18 -0.14 -1.28 3.22
CA TRP A 18 0.04 0.03 3.81
C TRP A 18 0.11 -0.10 5.33
N LEU A 19 0.87 0.78 5.99
CA LEU A 19 0.96 0.77 7.44
C LEU A 19 -0.19 1.56 8.04
N ASP A 20 -0.95 0.96 8.94
CA ASP A 20 -2.02 1.63 9.69
C ASP A 20 -1.50 2.32 10.97
N ALA A 21 -2.39 3.02 11.69
CA ALA A 21 -2.03 3.74 12.91
C ALA A 21 -1.66 2.84 14.09
N SER A 22 -2.00 1.55 14.02
CA SER A 22 -1.66 0.53 15.02
C SER A 22 -0.34 -0.20 14.73
N GLY A 23 0.31 0.15 13.62
CA GLY A 23 1.55 -0.48 13.16
C GLY A 23 1.34 -1.82 12.46
N GLN A 24 0.10 -2.13 12.04
CA GLN A 24 -0.20 -3.31 11.23
C GLN A 24 -0.11 -2.99 9.74
N TRP A 25 0.26 -4.01 8.97
CA TRP A 25 0.25 -3.95 7.50
C TRP A 25 -1.13 -4.38 6.98
N VAL A 26 -1.86 -3.44 6.41
CA VAL A 26 -3.21 -3.61 5.87
C VAL A 26 -3.22 -3.53 4.35
N GLU A 27 -4.23 -4.10 3.71
CA GLU A 27 -4.36 -4.18 2.24
C GLU A 27 -5.19 -3.02 1.65
N ASP A 28 -5.71 -2.13 2.51
CA ASP A 28 -6.49 -0.98 2.09
C ASP A 28 -5.76 0.32 2.41
N LEU A 29 -5.49 1.11 1.37
CA LEU A 29 -4.91 2.45 1.49
C LEU A 29 -5.76 3.36 2.38
N GLN A 30 -7.09 3.22 2.39
CA GLN A 30 -7.96 4.10 3.17
C GLN A 30 -7.77 3.91 4.69
N SER A 31 -7.20 2.77 5.11
CA SER A 31 -6.87 2.48 6.51
C SER A 31 -5.44 2.90 6.89
N ALA A 32 -4.68 3.47 5.97
CA ALA A 32 -3.27 3.83 6.19
C ALA A 32 -3.11 5.00 7.16
N PHE A 33 -2.03 4.98 7.93
CA PHE A 33 -1.63 6.11 8.76
C PHE A 33 -1.08 7.25 7.89
N VAL A 34 -1.71 8.42 8.02
CA VAL A 34 -1.33 9.63 7.29
C VAL A 34 -0.35 10.47 8.11
N ALA A 35 0.90 10.50 7.67
CA ALA A 35 1.94 11.36 8.22
C ALA A 35 1.84 12.78 7.65
N ARG A 36 1.56 13.75 8.54
CA ARG A 36 1.38 15.18 8.19
C ARG A 36 2.57 16.06 8.58
N HIS A 37 3.55 15.53 9.31
CA HIS A 37 4.73 16.26 9.79
C HIS A 37 5.99 15.38 9.71
N ALA A 38 7.16 16.01 9.80
CA ALA A 38 8.46 15.36 9.58
C ALA A 38 8.71 14.19 10.56
N GLU A 39 8.39 14.35 11.84
CA GLU A 39 8.57 13.30 12.85
C GLU A 39 7.74 12.05 12.55
N ALA A 40 6.50 12.21 12.07
CA ALA A 40 5.66 11.09 11.66
C ALA A 40 6.25 10.37 10.43
N VAL A 41 6.83 11.10 9.48
CA VAL A 41 7.53 10.51 8.33
C VAL A 41 8.73 9.69 8.79
N SER A 42 9.56 10.23 9.68
CA SER A 42 10.70 9.49 10.23
C SER A 42 10.28 8.24 11.00
N ALA A 43 9.15 8.28 11.72
CA ALA A 43 8.59 7.11 12.39
C ALA A 43 8.14 6.02 11.38
N LEU A 44 7.51 6.42 10.27
CA LEU A 44 7.17 5.50 9.17
C LEU A 44 8.42 4.86 8.56
N GLU A 45 9.45 5.64 8.27
CA GLU A 45 10.72 5.14 7.70
C GLU A 45 11.42 4.14 8.62
N ALA A 46 11.46 4.44 9.92
CA ALA A 46 12.03 3.54 10.92
C ALA A 46 11.25 2.22 11.02
N THR A 47 9.91 2.30 11.05
CA THR A 47 9.03 1.12 11.10
C THR A 47 9.19 0.26 9.85
N GLY A 48 9.24 0.90 8.68
CA GLY A 48 9.46 0.24 7.40
C GLY A 48 10.80 -0.48 7.33
N THR A 49 11.87 0.15 7.81
CA THR A 49 13.22 -0.44 7.87
C THR A 49 13.27 -1.66 8.77
N ALA A 50 12.64 -1.57 9.95
CA ALA A 50 12.55 -2.71 10.87
C ALA A 50 11.75 -3.88 10.25
N ALA A 51 10.61 -3.59 9.61
CA ALA A 51 9.80 -4.62 8.97
C ALA A 51 10.50 -5.28 7.77
N PHE A 52 11.32 -4.53 7.02
CA PHE A 52 12.18 -5.08 5.97
C PHE A 52 13.25 -6.00 6.55
N ALA A 53 13.96 -5.57 7.60
CA ALA A 53 14.98 -6.38 8.28
C ALA A 53 14.40 -7.67 8.88
N ASP A 54 13.16 -7.62 9.36
CA ASP A 54 12.40 -8.77 9.87
C ASP A 54 11.86 -9.69 8.76
N ASN A 55 12.14 -9.42 7.48
CA ASN A 55 11.61 -10.15 6.33
C ASN A 55 10.08 -10.20 6.28
N LYS A 56 9.39 -9.15 6.74
CA LYS A 56 7.92 -9.05 6.65
C LYS A 56 7.47 -8.44 5.33
N VAL A 57 8.24 -7.46 4.83
CA VAL A 57 7.90 -6.68 3.64
C VAL A 57 9.12 -6.37 2.78
N VAL A 58 8.90 -6.02 1.52
CA VAL A 58 9.91 -5.58 0.54
C VAL A 58 9.41 -4.34 -0.22
N ASP A 59 10.32 -3.64 -0.90
CA ASP A 59 10.05 -2.36 -1.61
C ASP A 59 9.30 -1.33 -0.75
N VAL A 60 9.78 -1.13 0.48
CA VAL A 60 9.25 -0.17 1.44
C VAL A 60 9.46 1.25 0.92
N ASN A 61 8.39 2.03 0.81
CA ASN A 61 8.41 3.40 0.30
C ASN A 61 7.46 4.31 1.07
N VAL A 62 7.92 5.50 1.43
CA VAL A 62 7.04 6.60 1.83
C VAL A 62 6.59 7.34 0.57
N ILE A 63 5.28 7.46 0.38
CA ILE A 63 4.68 8.04 -0.81
C ILE A 63 3.81 9.23 -0.46
N GLU A 64 3.67 10.17 -1.40
CA GLU A 64 2.79 11.32 -1.27
C GLU A 64 1.38 10.99 -1.75
N ILE A 65 0.41 11.45 -0.98
CA ILE A 65 -1.02 11.30 -1.25
C ILE A 65 -1.71 12.66 -1.30
N GLU A 66 -2.88 12.68 -1.92
CA GLU A 66 -3.88 13.72 -1.79
C GLU A 66 -5.17 13.10 -1.24
N GLU A 67 -5.95 13.90 -0.52
CA GLU A 67 -7.32 13.54 -0.15
C GLU A 67 -8.27 14.17 -1.16
N LYS A 68 -9.01 13.35 -1.90
CA LYS A 68 -9.97 13.79 -2.91
C LYS A 68 -11.32 13.12 -2.64
N ASP A 69 -12.36 13.93 -2.49
CA ASP A 69 -13.73 13.47 -2.20
C ASP A 69 -13.80 12.57 -0.93
N GLY A 70 -12.94 12.85 0.06
CA GLY A 70 -12.84 12.08 1.31
C GLY A 70 -12.10 10.75 1.18
N LEU A 71 -11.45 10.49 0.03
CA LEU A 71 -10.67 9.30 -0.21
C LEU A 71 -9.19 9.65 -0.41
N LEU A 72 -8.32 8.83 0.18
CA LEU A 72 -6.89 8.92 -0.01
C LEU A 72 -6.52 8.42 -1.41
N ARG A 73 -5.75 9.22 -2.14
CA ARG A 73 -5.31 8.93 -3.51
C ARG A 73 -3.81 9.15 -3.64
N PRO A 74 -3.04 8.18 -4.16
CA PRO A 74 -1.62 8.39 -4.44
C PRO A 74 -1.38 9.36 -5.60
N LEU A 75 -0.38 10.24 -5.45
CA LEU A 75 -0.03 11.20 -6.51
C LEU A 75 0.63 10.53 -7.71
N ARG A 76 1.49 9.53 -7.47
CA ARG A 76 2.26 8.85 -8.50
C ARG A 76 1.46 7.71 -9.14
N LEU A 77 1.53 7.57 -10.46
CA LEU A 77 0.81 6.53 -11.22
C LEU A 77 1.14 5.10 -10.73
N ARG A 78 2.42 4.80 -10.47
CA ARG A 78 2.84 3.48 -9.96
C ARG A 78 2.06 3.09 -8.71
N GLU A 79 1.94 4.03 -7.77
CA GLU A 79 1.27 3.78 -6.49
C GLU A 79 -0.25 3.72 -6.64
N ARG A 80 -0.82 4.43 -7.62
CA ARG A 80 -2.24 4.25 -7.98
C ARG A 80 -2.50 2.83 -8.46
N ILE A 81 -1.65 2.30 -9.33
CA ILE A 81 -1.77 0.91 -9.82
C ILE A 81 -1.63 -0.10 -8.67
N ARG A 82 -0.80 0.19 -7.67
CA ARG A 82 -0.71 -0.65 -6.46
C ARG A 82 -1.98 -0.64 -5.62
N ALA A 83 -2.60 0.52 -5.45
CA ALA A 83 -3.81 0.68 -4.64
C ALA A 83 -5.07 0.17 -5.36
N GLU A 84 -5.19 0.45 -6.66
CA GLU A 84 -6.39 0.19 -7.46
C GLU A 84 -6.31 -1.13 -8.24
N GLY A 85 -5.10 -1.67 -8.44
CA GLY A 85 -4.83 -2.82 -9.28
C GLY A 85 -4.46 -2.46 -10.72
N PRO A 86 -4.33 -3.47 -11.61
CA PRO A 86 -3.92 -3.29 -12.99
C PRO A 86 -4.86 -2.36 -13.77
N THR A 87 -4.30 -1.59 -14.71
CA THR A 87 -5.07 -0.73 -15.63
C THR A 87 -5.57 -1.47 -16.87
N ILE A 88 -5.41 -2.79 -16.89
CA ILE A 88 -5.88 -3.67 -17.96
C ILE A 88 -6.70 -4.79 -17.33
N ASP A 89 -7.62 -5.34 -18.12
CA ASP A 89 -8.39 -6.50 -17.67
C ASP A 89 -7.47 -7.70 -17.44
N TYR A 90 -7.83 -8.51 -16.45
CA TYR A 90 -7.25 -9.83 -16.29
C TYR A 90 -7.64 -10.73 -17.47
N ALA A 91 -6.84 -11.77 -17.70
CA ALA A 91 -7.17 -12.78 -18.70
C ALA A 91 -8.59 -13.35 -18.46
N PRO A 92 -9.32 -13.71 -19.54
CA PRO A 92 -10.64 -14.31 -19.39
C PRO A 92 -10.61 -15.49 -18.40
N GLY A 93 -11.53 -15.48 -17.44
CA GLY A 93 -11.62 -16.52 -16.41
C GLY A 93 -10.79 -16.27 -15.15
N TYR A 94 -10.10 -15.13 -15.00
CA TYR A 94 -9.34 -14.77 -13.80
C TYR A 94 -9.93 -13.56 -13.06
N ARG A 95 -9.88 -13.58 -11.72
CA ARG A 95 -10.25 -12.46 -10.84
C ARG A 95 -9.05 -12.00 -10.00
N GLY A 96 -7.99 -11.58 -10.68
CA GLY A 96 -6.79 -11.09 -10.03
C GLY A 96 -6.18 -12.06 -9.02
N LEU A 97 -5.86 -11.57 -7.82
CA LEU A 97 -5.24 -12.36 -6.75
C LEU A 97 -6.17 -13.45 -6.18
N LEU A 98 -7.47 -13.38 -6.45
CA LEU A 98 -8.43 -14.41 -6.04
C LEU A 98 -8.37 -15.66 -6.94
N GLY A 99 -7.59 -15.63 -8.02
CA GLY A 99 -7.41 -16.77 -8.91
C GLY A 99 -8.55 -16.95 -9.93
N PRO A 100 -8.66 -18.14 -10.54
CA PRO A 100 -9.70 -18.43 -11.52
C PRO A 100 -11.09 -18.48 -10.88
N PHE A 101 -12.14 -18.29 -11.68
CA PHE A 101 -13.50 -18.59 -11.21
C PHE A 101 -13.59 -20.07 -10.87
N GLU A 102 -14.10 -20.41 -9.68
CA GLU A 102 -14.56 -21.78 -9.43
C GLU A 102 -15.70 -22.08 -10.43
N ALA A 103 -15.54 -23.14 -11.20
CA ALA A 103 -16.60 -23.65 -12.06
C ALA A 103 -17.72 -24.19 -11.16
N ALA A 104 -18.92 -23.62 -11.29
CA ALA A 104 -20.13 -24.14 -10.67
C ALA A 104 -20.50 -25.52 -11.21
#